data_AF-A0A6V7KPS7-F1
#
_entry.id   AF-A0A6V7KPS7-F1
#
_cell.length_a   1.000
_cell.length_b   1.000
_cell.length_c   1.000
_cell.angle_alpha   90.00
_cell.angle_beta   90.00
_cell.angle_gamma   90.00
#
_symmetry.space_group_name_H-M   'P 1'
#
loop_
_entity.id
_entity.type
_entity.pdbx_description
1 polymer ?
#
loop_
_entity_poly.entity_id
_entity_poly.type
_entity_poly.pdbx_seq_one_letter_code
_entity_poly.pdbx_strand_id
1 'polypeptide(L)'
;YKLCKVKRVQTGPKGVPFLVTHDGRTISYPDPVIKVNDTIQLEIATGKILDSIRFDSGNLCMITGGRNLGRVGTVVNRERHPGSFDICHIKDAQGHTFAT
;
A
#
# COMPACT_ATOMS: atom_id res chain seq x y z
N TYR A 1 -7.75 -14.12 -6.08
CA TYR A 1 -7.67 -12.66 -5.83
C TYR A 1 -6.25 -12.18 -6.10
N LYS A 2 -6.01 -10.86 -6.18
CA LYS A 2 -4.68 -10.24 -6.31
C LYS A 2 -4.55 -9.08 -5.34
N LEU A 3 -3.42 -9.00 -4.62
CA LEU A 3 -3.10 -7.85 -3.80
C LEU A 3 -2.55 -6.71 -4.66
N CYS A 4 -3.14 -5.52 -4.52
CA CYS A 4 -2.76 -4.36 -5.28
C CYS A 4 -2.48 -3.18 -4.33
N LYS A 5 -1.25 -2.68 -4.29
CA LYS A 5 -0.92 -1.43 -3.61
C LYS A 5 -1.58 -0.24 -4.31
N VAL A 6 -2.22 0.65 -3.55
CA VAL A 6 -2.80 1.92 -3.99
C VAL A 6 -1.70 2.96 -4.16
N LYS A 7 -1.55 3.47 -5.39
CA LYS A 7 -0.53 4.45 -5.77
C LYS A 7 -1.04 5.89 -5.68
N ARG A 8 -2.30 6.13 -6.04
CA ARG A 8 -2.95 7.44 -5.97
C ARG A 8 -4.44 7.28 -5.70
N VAL A 9 -5.01 8.25 -4.98
CA VAL A 9 -6.45 8.44 -4.80
C VAL A 9 -6.75 9.87 -5.22
N GLN A 10 -7.64 10.05 -6.19
CA GLN A 10 -7.95 11.34 -6.78
C GLN A 10 -9.43 11.42 -7.16
N THR A 11 -9.92 12.65 -7.31
CA THR A 11 -11.26 12.92 -7.82
C THR A 11 -11.17 13.26 -9.29
N GLY A 12 -11.88 12.50 -10.12
CA GLY A 12 -11.92 12.67 -11.57
C GLY A 12 -12.96 13.68 -12.03
N PRO A 13 -13.15 13.80 -13.36
CA PRO A 13 -14.20 14.61 -13.95
C PRO A 13 -15.56 14.26 -13.34
N LYS A 14 -16.42 15.26 -13.18
CA LYS A 14 -17.75 15.13 -12.54
C LYS A 14 -17.72 14.71 -11.07
N GLY A 15 -16.59 14.90 -10.37
CA GLY A 15 -16.50 14.64 -8.93
C GLY A 15 -16.40 13.15 -8.56
N VAL A 16 -16.10 12.26 -9.52
CA VAL A 16 -16.06 10.82 -9.28
C VAL A 16 -14.74 10.45 -8.57
N PRO A 17 -14.76 9.91 -7.34
CA PRO A 17 -13.55 9.43 -6.69
C PRO A 17 -13.06 8.15 -7.36
N PHE A 18 -11.76 8.07 -7.62
CA PHE A 18 -11.11 6.88 -8.14
C PHE A 18 -9.75 6.65 -7.46
N LEU A 19 -9.34 5.40 -7.40
CA LEU A 19 -7.99 5.02 -7.02
C LEU A 19 -7.27 4.35 -8.18
N VAL A 20 -5.94 4.45 -8.17
CA VAL A 20 -5.10 3.75 -9.14
C VAL A 20 -4.07 2.92 -8.39
N THR A 21 -3.95 1.69 -8.83
CA THR A 21 -3.06 0.69 -8.26
C THR A 21 -1.71 0.65 -8.96
N HIS A 22 -0.71 0.04 -8.32
CA HIS A 22 0.64 -0.11 -8.88
C HIS A 22 0.69 -0.89 -10.20
N ASP A 23 -0.30 -1.77 -10.46
CA ASP A 23 -0.43 -2.53 -11.69
C ASP A 23 -1.22 -1.79 -12.80
N GLY A 24 -1.48 -0.48 -12.60
CA GLY A 24 -2.08 0.39 -13.61
C GLY A 24 -3.61 0.34 -13.69
N ARG A 25 -4.28 -0.43 -12.82
CA ARG A 25 -5.76 -0.47 -12.81
C ARG A 25 -6.32 0.80 -12.18
N THR A 26 -7.47 1.23 -12.69
CA THR A 26 -8.24 2.36 -12.17
C THR A 26 -9.57 1.83 -11.65
N ILE A 27 -9.84 2.03 -10.36
CA ILE A 27 -11.06 1.57 -9.70
C ILE A 27 -11.85 2.79 -9.27
N SER A 28 -13.08 2.90 -9.79
CA SER A 28 -14.00 3.99 -9.47
C SER A 28 -14.80 3.66 -8.21
N TYR A 29 -15.19 4.69 -7.47
CA TYR A 29 -15.95 4.58 -6.22
C TYR A 29 -15.32 3.62 -5.18
N PRO A 30 -14.03 3.80 -4.82
CA PRO A 30 -13.47 3.08 -3.70
C PRO A 30 -14.06 3.56 -2.37
N ASP A 31 -13.97 2.73 -1.34
CA ASP A 31 -14.30 3.13 0.03
C ASP A 31 -13.44 4.35 0.46
N PRO A 32 -14.03 5.43 1.00
CA PRO A 32 -13.31 6.62 1.43
C PRO A 32 -12.25 6.39 2.52
N VAL A 33 -12.31 5.25 3.22
CA VAL A 33 -11.33 4.85 4.23
C VAL A 33 -9.98 4.50 3.59
N ILE A 34 -9.97 4.01 2.35
CA ILE A 34 -8.75 3.57 1.64
C ILE A 34 -7.87 4.78 1.29
N LYS A 35 -6.61 4.77 1.73
CA LYS A 35 -5.63 5.83 1.49
C LYS A 35 -4.49 5.38 0.58
N VAL A 36 -3.67 6.34 0.18
CA VAL A 36 -2.44 6.08 -0.58
C VAL A 36 -1.50 5.20 0.25
N ASN A 37 -0.85 4.25 -0.41
CA ASN A 37 0.00 3.19 0.15
C ASN A 37 -0.72 1.99 0.79
N ASP A 38 -2.03 2.05 0.99
CA ASP A 38 -2.80 0.89 1.42
C ASP A 38 -2.77 -0.21 0.36
N THR A 39 -3.05 -1.45 0.77
CA THR A 39 -3.14 -2.59 -0.13
C THR A 39 -4.58 -3.05 -0.22
N ILE A 40 -5.09 -3.19 -1.44
CA ILE A 40 -6.43 -3.73 -1.69
C ILE A 40 -6.36 -5.19 -2.15
N GLN A 41 -7.28 -6.01 -1.68
CA GLN A 41 -7.51 -7.35 -2.17
C GLN A 41 -8.53 -7.28 -3.31
N LEU A 42 -8.05 -7.47 -4.54
CA LEU A 42 -8.86 -7.40 -5.74
C LEU A 42 -9.32 -8.80 -6.17
N GLU A 43 -10.60 -8.97 -6.43
CA GLU A 43 -11.09 -10.14 -7.15
C GLU A 43 -10.82 -9.98 -8.65
N ILE A 44 -10.09 -10.93 -9.25
CA ILE A 44 -9.61 -10.81 -10.63
C ILE A 44 -10.76 -10.95 -11.64
N ALA A 45 -11.75 -11.79 -11.34
CA ALA A 45 -12.87 -12.04 -12.23
C ALA A 45 -13.83 -10.84 -12.32
N THR A 46 -14.13 -10.20 -11.19
CA THR A 46 -15.12 -9.12 -11.12
C THR A 46 -14.49 -7.73 -11.13
N GLY A 47 -13.19 -7.62 -10.82
CA GLY A 47 -12.51 -6.34 -10.64
C GLY A 47 -12.95 -5.58 -9.38
N LYS A 48 -13.67 -6.24 -8.45
CA LYS A 48 -14.14 -5.63 -7.21
C LYS A 48 -13.12 -5.76 -6.09
N ILE A 49 -13.14 -4.79 -5.19
CA ILE A 49 -12.35 -4.81 -3.95
C ILE A 49 -13.11 -5.69 -2.94
N LEU A 50 -12.44 -6.74 -2.45
CA LEU A 50 -12.97 -7.61 -1.41
C LEU A 50 -12.65 -7.06 -0.02
N ASP A 51 -11.41 -6.62 0.17
CA ASP A 51 -10.91 -6.12 1.44
C ASP A 51 -9.76 -5.13 1.21
N SER A 52 -9.40 -4.36 2.24
CA SER A 52 -8.29 -3.42 2.23
C SER A 52 -7.47 -3.49 3.51
N ILE A 53 -6.16 -3.51 3.36
CA ILE A 53 -5.18 -3.53 4.44
C ILE A 53 -4.51 -2.17 4.49
N ARG A 54 -4.67 -1.50 5.64
CA ARG A 54 -4.09 -0.17 5.88
C ARG A 54 -2.57 -0.23 6.02
N PHE A 55 -1.89 0.77 5.49
CA PHE A 55 -0.45 0.94 5.67
C PHE A 55 -0.15 1.61 7.02
N ASP A 56 0.01 0.78 8.05
CA ASP A 56 0.25 1.20 9.43
C ASP A 56 1.28 0.31 10.14
N SER A 57 1.79 0.78 11.29
CA SER A 57 2.66 -0.02 12.16
C SER A 57 1.95 -1.26 12.67
N GLY A 58 2.68 -2.37 12.78
CA GLY A 58 2.15 -3.68 13.19
C GLY A 58 1.69 -4.56 12.04
N ASN A 59 1.58 -4.03 10.82
CA ASN A 59 1.20 -4.82 9.65
C ASN A 59 2.40 -5.45 8.95
N LEU A 60 2.16 -6.62 8.36
CA LEU A 60 3.14 -7.33 7.56
C LEU A 60 3.29 -6.64 6.19
N CYS A 61 4.53 -6.44 5.76
CA CYS A 61 4.87 -5.81 4.50
C CYS A 61 5.95 -6.59 3.75
N MET A 62 5.99 -6.40 2.44
CA MET A 62 7.04 -6.91 1.56
C MET A 62 7.72 -5.71 0.88
N ILE A 63 9.05 -5.74 0.85
CA ILE A 63 9.83 -4.69 0.18
C ILE A 63 9.91 -4.98 -1.31
N THR A 64 9.43 -4.03 -2.12
CA THR A 64 9.35 -4.15 -3.58
C THR A 64 10.43 -3.34 -4.32
N GLY A 65 11.38 -2.72 -3.62
CA GLY A 65 12.45 -1.92 -4.24
C GLY A 65 13.66 -1.72 -3.33
N GLY A 66 14.76 -1.21 -3.91
CA GLY A 66 15.99 -0.91 -3.17
C GLY A 66 16.83 -2.14 -2.81
N ARG A 67 17.80 -1.97 -1.91
CA ARG A 67 18.75 -3.03 -1.51
C ARG A 67 18.09 -4.18 -0.74
N ASN A 68 16.96 -3.90 -0.09
CA ASN A 68 16.23 -4.86 0.74
C ASN A 68 15.10 -5.58 -0.03
N LEU A 69 15.12 -5.53 -1.37
CA LEU A 69 14.13 -6.16 -2.25
C LEU A 69 13.83 -7.61 -1.86
N GLY A 70 12.54 -7.95 -1.83
CA GLY A 70 12.08 -9.33 -1.58
C GLY A 70 12.02 -9.72 -0.11
N ARG A 71 12.55 -8.89 0.82
CA ARG A 71 12.41 -9.13 2.25
C ARG A 71 11.00 -8.88 2.73
N VAL A 72 10.57 -9.69 3.69
CA VAL A 72 9.24 -9.62 4.33
C VAL A 72 9.44 -9.38 5.82
N GLY A 73 8.64 -8.50 6.40
CA GLY A 73 8.70 -8.20 7.82
C GLY A 73 7.53 -7.33 8.27
N THR A 74 7.48 -7.07 9.57
CA THR A 74 6.45 -6.24 10.19
C THR A 74 6.93 -4.80 10.26
N VAL A 75 6.08 -3.85 9.88
CA VAL A 75 6.37 -2.41 10.03
C VAL A 75 6.41 -2.08 11.51
N VAL A 76 7.57 -1.65 12.01
CA VAL A 76 7.76 -1.26 13.42
C VAL A 76 7.41 0.20 13.60
N ASN A 77 8.00 1.07 12.79
CA ASN A 77 7.81 2.51 12.88
C ASN A 77 7.85 3.14 11.48
N ARG A 78 7.15 4.25 11.35
CA ARG A 78 7.12 5.07 10.14
C ARG A 78 7.49 6.51 10.50
N GLU A 79 8.67 6.91 10.07
CA GLU A 79 9.16 8.27 10.22
C GLU A 79 8.68 9.12 9.05
N ARG A 80 7.89 10.15 9.36
CA ARG A 80 7.40 11.08 8.35
C ARG A 80 8.34 12.27 8.23
N HIS A 81 8.77 12.54 7.01
CA HIS A 81 9.62 13.69 6.70
C HIS A 81 8.89 14.62 5.73
N PRO A 82 8.27 15.72 6.21
CA PRO A 82 7.56 16.65 5.35
C PRO A 82 8.48 17.19 4.25
N GLY A 83 8.07 17.03 2.98
CA GLY A 83 8.85 17.47 1.83
C GLY A 83 9.94 16.49 1.36
N SER A 84 10.08 15.33 2.01
CA SER A 84 10.97 14.25 1.60
C SER A 84 10.24 12.90 1.62
N PHE A 85 10.98 11.81 1.46
CA PHE A 85 10.44 10.46 1.55
C PHE A 85 10.24 10.05 3.01
N ASP A 86 9.09 9.43 3.28
CA ASP A 86 8.84 8.74 4.56
C ASP A 86 9.75 7.51 4.65
N ILE A 87 10.38 7.30 5.81
CA ILE A 87 11.24 6.13 6.08
C ILE A 87 10.46 5.13 6.94
N CYS A 88 10.46 3.86 6.53
CA CYS A 88 9.80 2.78 7.25
C CYS A 88 10.83 1.81 7.84
N HIS A 89 10.79 1.64 9.15
CA HIS A 89 11.57 0.64 9.88
C HIS A 89 10.79 -0.66 9.96
N ILE A 90 11.42 -1.75 9.53
CA ILE A 90 10.79 -3.05 9.39
C ILE A 90 11.64 -4.08 10.13
N LYS A 91 10.97 -5.04 10.77
CA LYS A 91 11.60 -6.17 11.48
C LYS A 91 11.15 -7.49 10.87
N ASP A 92 12.11 -8.34 10.47
CA ASP A 92 11.79 -9.69 9.99
C ASP A 92 11.49 -10.68 11.13
N ALA A 93 11.12 -11.91 10.78
CA ALA A 93 10.85 -12.99 11.74
C ALA A 93 12.10 -13.46 12.50
N GLN A 94 13.31 -13.24 11.96
CA GLN A 94 14.58 -13.61 12.59
C GLN A 94 15.08 -12.52 13.55
N GLY A 95 14.42 -11.36 13.57
CA GLY A 95 14.75 -10.23 14.43
C GLY A 95 15.67 -9.19 13.79
N HIS A 96 16.05 -9.34 12.50
CA HIS A 96 16.80 -8.30 11.81
C HIS A 96 15.92 -7.10 11.50
N THR A 97 16.47 -5.92 11.73
CA THR A 97 15.83 -4.63 11.45
C THR A 97 16.44 -3.98 10.22
N PHE A 98 15.60 -3.42 9.36
CA PHE A 98 16.01 -2.70 8.16
C PHE A 98 15.10 -1.49 7.92
N ALA A 99 15.64 -0.48 7.24
CA ALA A 99 14.91 0.70 6.82
C ALA A 99 14.76 0.71 5.29
N THR A 100 13.63 1.23 4.81
CA THR A 100 13.36 1.47 3.39
C THR A 100 12.42 2.65 3.18
#